data_AF-A0A0W0X3Z6-F1
#
_entry.id   AF-A0A0W0X3Z6-F1
#
_cell.length_a   1.000
_cell.length_b   1.000
_cell.length_c   1.000
_cell.angle_alpha   90.00
_cell.angle_beta   90.00
_cell.angle_gamma   90.00
#
_symmetry.space_group_name_H-M   'P 1'
#
loop_
_entity.id
_entity.type
_entity.pdbx_description
1 polymer ?
#
loop_
_entity_poly.entity_id
_entity_poly.type
_entity_poly.pdbx_seq_one_letter_code
_entity_poly.pdbx_strand_id
1 'polypeptide(L)' 'MLGWLVRIFLVISGSITSLFVSRNALNFNIFKMVVAVLLFTLIVFIVAFWPLLINWFKRDKKEKDD' A
#
# COMPACT_ATOMS: atom_id res chain seq x y z
N MET A 1 10.75 9.08 15.75
CA MET A 1 9.30 8.76 15.55
C MET A 1 8.99 8.08 14.21
N LEU A 2 9.76 8.32 13.13
CA LEU A 2 9.59 7.65 11.81
C LEU A 2 9.60 6.11 11.85
N GLY A 3 10.30 5.49 12.81
CA GLY A 3 10.39 4.03 12.92
C GLY A 3 9.05 3.33 13.15
N TRP A 4 8.08 3.97 13.79
CA TRP A 4 6.75 3.37 14.00
C TRP A 4 5.91 3.36 12.71
N LEU A 5 5.99 4.44 11.93
CA LEU A 5 5.36 4.53 10.61
C LEU A 5 5.93 3.51 9.63
N VAL A 6 7.26 3.38 9.58
CA VAL A 6 7.94 2.40 8.72
C VAL A 6 7.56 0.97 9.13
N ARG A 7 7.40 0.68 10.42
CA ARG A 7 6.92 -0.62 10.91
C ARG A 7 5.51 -0.93 10.41
N ILE A 8 4.57 0.02 10.48
CA ILE A 8 3.20 -0.18 9.98
C ILE A 8 3.23 -0.48 8.47
N PHE A 9 4.02 0.27 7.72
CA PHE A 9 4.18 0.05 6.28
C PHE A 9 4.77 -1.32 5.95
N LEU A 10 5.76 -1.78 6.72
CA LEU A 10 6.38 -3.10 6.60
C LEU A 10 5.40 -4.23 6.92
N VAL A 11 4.56 -4.08 7.94
CA VAL A 11 3.54 -5.07 8.31
C VAL A 11 2.49 -5.20 7.21
N ILE A 12 2.05 -4.07 6.65
CA ILE A 12 1.08 -4.06 5.54
C ILE A 12 1.71 -4.70 4.30
N SER A 13 2.94 -4.34 3.95
CA SER A 13 3.67 -4.91 2.80
C SER A 13 3.89 -6.42 2.95
N GLY A 14 4.29 -6.90 4.14
CA GLY A 14 4.47 -8.32 4.41
C GLY A 14 3.18 -9.11 4.30
N SER A 15 2.08 -8.56 4.82
CA SER A 15 0.75 -9.17 4.75
C SER A 15 0.25 -9.31 3.31
N ILE A 16 0.39 -8.23 2.53
CA ILE A 16 0.11 -8.18 1.09
C ILE A 16 0.93 -9.29 0.40
N THR A 17 2.25 -9.29 0.53
CA THR A 17 3.13 -10.29 -0.11
C THR A 17 2.78 -11.72 0.28
N SER A 18 2.46 -11.99 1.55
CA SER A 18 2.06 -13.32 2.03
C SER A 18 0.77 -13.83 1.38
N LEU A 19 -0.20 -12.93 1.17
CA LEU A 19 -1.47 -13.25 0.51
C LEU A 19 -1.32 -13.48 -1.00
N PHE A 20 -0.27 -12.93 -1.62
CA PHE A 20 0.03 -13.14 -3.05
C PHE A 20 0.93 -14.38 -3.29
N VAL A 21 1.85 -14.69 -2.38
CA VAL A 21 2.76 -15.85 -2.48
C VAL A 21 2.05 -17.19 -2.29
N SER A 22 1.03 -17.27 -1.43
CA SER A 22 0.45 -18.58 -1.06
C SER A 22 -0.57 -19.16 -2.06
N ARG A 23 -0.98 -18.43 -3.10
CA ARG A 23 -2.03 -18.87 -4.05
C ARG A 23 -1.49 -19.52 -5.34
N ASN A 24 -0.22 -19.93 -5.33
CA ASN A 24 0.58 -20.17 -6.52
C ASN A 24 0.47 -21.58 -7.17
N ALA A 25 -0.61 -22.35 -7.00
CA ALA A 25 -0.64 -23.74 -7.52
C ALA A 25 -1.86 -24.13 -8.35
N LEU A 26 -3.09 -23.81 -7.96
CA LEU A 26 -4.27 -24.43 -8.60
C LEU A 26 -5.03 -23.54 -9.62
N ASN A 27 -4.93 -22.21 -9.52
CA ASN A 27 -5.69 -21.26 -10.37
C ASN A 27 -4.83 -20.06 -10.82
N PHE A 28 -3.55 -20.32 -11.08
CA PHE A 28 -2.50 -19.31 -11.29
C PHE A 28 -2.87 -18.26 -12.35
N ASN A 29 -3.58 -18.64 -13.42
CA ASN A 29 -3.91 -17.73 -14.52
C ASN A 29 -4.95 -16.67 -14.13
N ILE A 30 -6.02 -17.08 -13.44
CA ILE A 30 -7.13 -16.20 -13.06
C ILE A 30 -6.68 -15.24 -11.95
N PHE A 31 -5.99 -15.77 -10.95
CA PHE A 31 -5.44 -14.93 -9.87
C PHE A 31 -4.38 -13.96 -10.41
N LYS A 32 -3.54 -14.34 -11.37
CA LYS A 32 -2.60 -13.41 -12.03
C LYS A 32 -3.30 -12.19 -12.61
N MET A 33 -4.40 -12.37 -13.36
CA MET A 33 -5.15 -11.25 -13.93
C MET A 33 -5.75 -10.35 -12.84
N VAL A 34 -6.40 -10.95 -11.84
CA VAL A 34 -7.02 -10.18 -10.74
C VAL A 34 -5.96 -9.40 -9.94
N VAL A 35 -4.83 -10.03 -9.63
CA VAL A 35 -3.71 -9.40 -8.93
C VAL A 35 -3.12 -8.27 -9.78
N ALA A 36 -2.94 -8.48 -11.09
CA ALA A 36 -2.42 -7.45 -11.99
C ALA A 36 -3.35 -6.22 -12.05
N VAL A 37 -4.66 -6.43 -12.17
CA VAL A 37 -5.64 -5.34 -12.13
C VAL A 37 -5.61 -4.63 -10.79
N LEU A 38 -5.58 -5.37 -9.68
CA LEU A 38 -5.55 -4.80 -8.33
C LEU A 38 -4.26 -4.00 -8.06
N LEU A 39 -3.11 -4.51 -8.50
CA LEU A 39 -1.83 -3.79 -8.42
C LEU A 39 -1.87 -2.51 -9.26
N PHE A 40 -2.40 -2.59 -10.47
CA PHE A 40 -2.52 -1.44 -11.37
C PHE A 40 -3.45 -0.37 -10.77
N THR A 41 -4.62 -0.77 -10.27
CA THR A 41 -5.54 0.12 -9.57
C THR A 41 -4.87 0.77 -8.36
N LEU A 42 -4.09 0.01 -7.59
CA LEU A 42 -3.38 0.52 -6.41
C LEU A 42 -2.29 1.53 -6.80
N ILE A 43 -1.54 1.29 -7.88
CA ILE A 43 -0.57 2.25 -8.42
C ILE A 43 -1.28 3.53 -8.88
N VAL A 44 -2.34 3.41 -9.67
CA VAL A 44 -3.13 4.56 -10.15
C VAL A 44 -3.70 5.34 -8.96
N PHE A 45 -4.20 4.65 -7.94
CA PHE A 45 -4.71 5.27 -6.72
C PHE A 45 -3.60 6.03 -5.98
N ILE A 46 -2.43 5.42 -5.79
CA ILE A 46 -1.28 6.08 -5.16
C ILE A 46 -0.87 7.32 -5.93
N VAL A 47 -0.82 7.26 -7.26
CA VAL A 47 -0.44 8.40 -8.11
C VAL A 47 -1.49 9.50 -8.09
N ALA A 48 -2.77 9.16 -8.22
CA ALA A 48 -3.88 10.11 -8.21
C ALA A 48 -4.02 10.82 -6.85
N PHE A 49 -3.84 10.08 -5.75
CA PHE A 49 -3.94 10.62 -4.41
C PHE A 49 -2.59 11.04 -3.82
N TRP A 50 -1.50 10.98 -4.58
CA TRP A 50 -0.15 11.38 -4.14
C TRP A 50 -0.10 12.78 -3.51
N PRO A 51 -0.62 13.84 -4.17
CA PRO A 51 -0.58 15.18 -3.59
C PRO A 51 -1.49 15.31 -2.37
N LEU A 52 -2.64 14.62 -2.34
CA LEU A 52 -3.57 14.64 -1.21
C LEU A 52 -2.94 13.93 0.00
N LEU A 53 -2.32 12.77 -0.19
CA LEU A 53 -1.62 12.00 0.85
C LEU A 53 -0.49 12.84 1.46
N ILE A 54 0.34 13.46 0.62
CA ILE A 54 1.46 14.29 1.08
C ILE A 54 0.96 15.53 1.81
N ASN A 55 -0.12 16.15 1.32
CA ASN A 55 -0.68 17.34 1.96
C ASN A 55 -1.31 17.01 3.32
N TRP A 56 -1.98 15.86 3.44
CA TRP A 56 -2.52 15.36 4.70
C TRP A 56 -1.40 15.04 5.69
N PHE A 57 -0.35 14.36 5.24
CA PHE A 57 0.83 14.05 6.05
C PHE A 57 1.62 15.30 6.49
N LYS A 58 1.62 16.36 5.69
CA LYS A 58 2.18 17.67 6.08
C LYS A 58 1.31 18.40 7.10
N ARG A 59 -0.02 18.23 7.06
CA ARG A 59 -0.96 18.91 7.96
C ARG A 59 -0.89 18.36 9.39
N ASP A 60 -0.81 17.05 9.53
CA ASP A 60 -0.59 16.38 10.83
C ASP A 60 0.71 16.82 11.53
N LYS A 61 1.69 17.33 10.77
CA LYS A 61 2.94 17.83 11.32
C LYS A 61 2.84 19.25 11.88
N LYS A 62 1.90 20.07 11.39
CA LYS A 62 1.68 21.44 11.89
C LYS A 62 0.84 21.48 13.16
N GLU A 63 -0.09 20.53 13.34
CA GLU A 63 -0.99 20.49 14.50
C GLU A 63 -0.32 19.99 15.79
N LYS A 64 0.93 19.49 15.70
CA LYS A 64 1.73 19.08 16.87
C LYS A 64 2.70 20.14 17.37
N ASP A 65 2.81 21.29 16.70
CA ASP A 65 3.72 22.38 17.06
C ASP A 65 2.99 23.61 17.67
N ASP A 66 1.65 23.56 17.84
CA ASP A 66 0.83 24.60 18.51
C ASP A 66 0.42 24.20 19.94
#